data_AF-A0A8R1X1Y9-F1
#
_entry.id   AF-A0A8R1X1Y9-F1
#
_cell.length_a   1.000
_cell.length_b   1.000
_cell.length_c   1.000
_cell.angle_alpha   90.00
_cell.angle_beta   90.00
_cell.angle_gamma   90.00
#
_symmetry.space_group_name_H-M   'P 1'
#
loop_
_entity.id
_entity.type
_entity.pdbx_description
1 polymer ?
#
loop_
_entity_poly.entity_id
_entity_poly.type
_entity_poly.pdbx_seq_one_letter_code
_entity_poly.pdbx_strand_id
1 'polypeptide(L)'
;MGSYSCCILSDPLVFQSKLASFIISSRLPRSSATKLLKLLKSVDSLECLKSLPIDSRTLLSTPRSGLVDITNIGGGKYIHFGISHGLLHVLKNVASVQNLHVLELWFNIDGLPVDKKGKSFWPILCSFLFEFKLKNPFIVGAYFGKKKPYSVEEYLQPFVEELNHLLAHGLTVDGISLNIKINGIIADAPARAFIKQIKGHSGYFACEKCTEESDYLSGSISFPEGTAQLRTDESFVLRLNEEHHVGVSPLLEISGLGLVSCIPLDYMHLC
;
A
#
# COMPACT_ATOMS: atom_id res chain seq x y z
N MET A 1 37.61 -21.87 42.11
CA MET A 1 36.68 -22.53 41.17
C MET A 1 35.49 -21.62 40.98
N GLY A 2 35.28 -21.19 39.74
CA GLY A 2 34.25 -20.21 39.37
C GLY A 2 34.40 -19.93 37.88
N SER A 3 34.34 -20.99 37.08
CA SER A 3 34.30 -20.91 35.63
C SER A 3 32.97 -20.32 35.22
N TYR A 4 32.91 -18.99 35.13
CA TYR A 4 31.86 -18.33 34.36
C TYR A 4 32.04 -18.79 32.93
N SER A 5 31.15 -19.67 32.47
CA SER A 5 31.00 -20.02 31.07
C SER A 5 30.56 -18.75 30.33
N CYS A 6 31.54 -17.94 29.93
CA CYS A 6 31.34 -16.86 28.98
C CYS A 6 30.76 -17.53 27.73
N CYS A 7 29.48 -17.29 27.46
CA CYS A 7 28.84 -17.77 26.24
C CYS A 7 29.50 -17.03 25.08
N ILE A 8 30.61 -17.59 24.58
CA ILE A 8 31.38 -17.00 23.49
C ILE A 8 30.44 -16.94 22.30
N LEU A 9 30.13 -15.73 21.85
CA LEU A 9 29.67 -15.42 20.50
C LEU A 9 30.82 -15.81 19.54
N SER A 10 31.04 -17.11 19.42
CA SER A 10 32.14 -17.71 18.64
C SER A 10 31.76 -17.85 17.17
N ASP A 11 30.46 -17.84 16.88
CA ASP A 11 29.94 -17.85 15.52
C ASP A 11 29.70 -16.40 15.03
N PRO A 12 30.45 -15.93 14.02
CA PRO A 12 30.25 -14.63 13.40
C PRO A 12 28.84 -14.40 12.85
N LEU A 13 28.15 -15.46 12.38
CA LEU A 13 26.78 -15.37 11.86
C LEU A 13 25.77 -15.11 12.98
N VAL A 14 25.94 -15.76 14.14
CA VAL A 14 25.09 -15.53 15.32
C VAL A 14 25.28 -14.11 15.84
N PHE A 15 26.51 -13.60 15.85
CA PHE A 15 26.77 -12.22 16.23
C PHE A 15 26.10 -11.22 15.27
N GLN A 16 26.23 -11.43 13.95
CA GLN A 16 25.58 -10.60 12.94
C GLN A 16 24.05 -10.56 13.12
N SER A 17 23.42 -11.72 13.31
CA SER A 17 21.96 -11.82 13.52
C SER A 17 21.51 -11.10 14.80
N LYS A 18 22.25 -11.25 15.90
CA LYS A 18 21.95 -10.55 17.16
C LYS A 18 22.16 -9.03 17.04
N LEU A 19 23.21 -8.60 16.35
CA LEU A 19 23.46 -7.18 16.10
C LEU A 19 22.38 -6.55 15.21
N ALA A 20 21.94 -7.26 14.17
CA ALA A 20 20.82 -6.84 13.33
C ALA A 20 19.53 -6.70 14.16
N SER A 21 19.22 -7.71 14.99
CA SER A 21 18.06 -7.70 15.88
C SER A 21 18.10 -6.54 16.88
N PHE A 22 19.28 -6.25 17.44
CA PHE A 22 19.49 -5.09 18.32
C PHE A 22 19.25 -3.77 17.59
N ILE A 23 19.80 -3.58 16.39
CA ILE A 23 19.61 -2.36 15.58
C ILE A 23 18.11 -2.12 15.30
N ILE A 24 17.37 -3.19 14.95
CA ILE A 24 15.93 -3.11 14.67
C ILE A 24 15.14 -2.78 15.93
N SER A 25 15.33 -3.55 17.01
CA SER A 25 14.58 -3.40 18.26
C SER A 25 14.83 -2.06 18.96
N SER A 26 16.05 -1.53 18.89
CA SER A 26 16.42 -0.21 19.42
C SER A 26 16.04 0.96 18.51
N ARG A 27 15.51 0.70 17.30
CA ARG A 27 15.21 1.71 16.27
C ARG A 27 16.42 2.60 15.95
N LEU A 28 17.61 2.02 15.92
CA LEU A 28 18.84 2.78 15.70
C LEU A 28 18.83 3.38 14.28
N PRO A 29 19.10 4.70 14.11
CA PRO A 29 19.17 5.30 12.78
C PRO A 29 20.19 4.59 11.89
N ARG A 30 19.87 4.37 10.61
CA ARG A 30 20.76 3.67 9.66
C ARG A 30 22.16 4.28 9.58
N SER A 31 22.26 5.60 9.68
CA SER A 31 23.55 6.32 9.71
C SER A 31 24.37 5.94 10.94
N SER A 32 23.75 5.87 12.12
CA SER A 32 24.37 5.44 13.38
C SER A 32 24.72 3.95 13.35
N ALA A 33 23.85 3.10 12.82
CA ALA A 33 24.12 1.67 12.64
C ALA A 33 25.33 1.43 11.72
N THR A 34 25.44 2.17 10.61
CA THR A 34 26.60 2.12 9.72
C THR A 34 27.88 2.62 10.41
N LYS A 35 27.81 3.68 11.23
CA LYS A 35 28.96 4.14 12.03
C LYS A 35 29.40 3.08 13.05
N LEU A 36 28.44 2.45 13.73
CA LEU A 36 28.71 1.36 14.67
C LEU A 36 29.39 0.18 13.98
N LEU A 37 28.90 -0.24 12.80
CA LEU A 37 29.52 -1.32 12.02
C LEU A 37 30.96 -0.99 11.63
N LYS A 38 31.23 0.24 11.19
CA LYS A 38 32.59 0.70 10.89
C LYS A 38 33.50 0.67 12.11
N LEU A 39 33.01 1.11 13.26
CA LEU A 39 33.74 1.08 14.53
C LEU A 39 34.04 -0.35 14.99
N LEU A 40 33.06 -1.25 14.91
CA LEU A 40 33.26 -2.66 15.26
C LEU A 40 34.27 -3.33 14.33
N LYS A 41 34.19 -3.04 13.03
CA LYS A 41 35.10 -3.60 12.02
C LYS A 41 36.54 -3.06 12.14
N SER A 42 36.76 -1.89 12.76
CA SER A 42 38.10 -1.34 12.97
C SER A 42 38.86 -1.96 14.16
N VAL A 43 38.24 -2.90 14.88
CA VAL A 43 38.91 -3.62 15.97
C VAL A 43 39.67 -4.82 15.40
N ASP A 44 40.98 -4.66 15.21
CA ASP A 44 41.83 -5.66 14.55
C ASP A 44 42.08 -6.92 15.38
N SER A 45 41.92 -6.83 16.71
CA SER A 45 42.18 -7.93 17.65
C SER A 45 41.11 -9.02 17.64
N LEU A 46 39.96 -8.80 16.96
CA LEU A 46 38.84 -9.73 16.95
C LEU A 46 38.44 -10.09 15.51
N GLU A 47 38.85 -11.27 15.07
CA GLU A 47 38.63 -11.75 13.70
C GLU A 47 37.14 -11.86 13.33
N CYS A 48 36.27 -12.19 14.31
CA CYS A 48 34.83 -12.27 14.09
C CYS A 48 34.21 -10.93 13.63
N LEU A 49 34.79 -9.79 14.01
CA LEU A 49 34.30 -8.46 13.65
C LEU A 49 34.70 -8.06 12.22
N LYS A 50 35.76 -8.64 11.67
CA LYS A 50 36.16 -8.40 10.26
C LYS A 50 35.13 -8.93 9.28
N SER A 51 34.35 -9.96 9.66
CA SER A 51 33.26 -10.51 8.86
C SER A 51 32.05 -9.56 8.71
N LEU A 52 31.96 -8.53 9.55
CA LEU A 52 30.82 -7.60 9.54
C LEU A 52 30.75 -6.81 8.22
N PRO A 53 29.54 -6.59 7.69
CA PRO A 53 29.36 -5.65 6.59
C PRO A 53 29.66 -4.22 7.03
N ILE A 54 30.14 -3.40 6.09
CA ILE A 54 30.44 -1.97 6.33
C ILE A 54 29.16 -1.14 6.43
N ASP A 55 28.10 -1.55 5.73
CA ASP A 55 26.85 -0.79 5.60
C ASP A 55 25.70 -1.52 6.29
N SER A 56 24.91 -0.78 7.07
CA SER A 56 23.74 -1.31 7.77
C SER A 56 22.71 -1.93 6.83
N ARG A 57 22.60 -1.47 5.58
CA ARG A 57 21.72 -2.07 4.57
C ARG A 57 22.09 -3.51 4.27
N THR A 58 23.39 -3.82 4.24
CA THR A 58 23.89 -5.17 3.99
C THR A 58 23.69 -6.05 5.22
N LEU A 59 23.93 -5.52 6.43
CA LEU A 59 23.66 -6.26 7.67
C LEU A 59 22.19 -6.64 7.81
N LEU A 60 21.30 -5.71 7.48
CA LEU A 60 19.85 -5.88 7.59
C LEU A 60 19.25 -6.57 6.36
N SER A 61 20.09 -7.13 5.47
CA SER A 61 19.68 -7.80 4.24
C SER A 61 18.63 -6.99 3.45
N THR A 62 18.75 -5.66 3.42
CA THR A 62 17.80 -4.80 2.72
C THR A 62 17.83 -5.18 1.24
N PRO A 63 16.70 -5.60 0.64
CA PRO A 63 16.65 -6.00 -0.76
C PRO A 63 17.25 -4.91 -1.64
N ARG A 64 18.17 -5.30 -2.53
CA ARG A 64 18.76 -4.37 -3.49
C ARG A 64 17.77 -4.19 -4.65
N SER A 65 17.53 -2.93 -5.02
CA SER A 65 16.77 -2.56 -6.23
C SER A 65 17.37 -3.24 -7.46
N GLY A 66 16.57 -3.96 -8.24
CA GLY A 66 17.03 -4.58 -9.50
C GLY A 66 16.18 -5.72 -10.05
N LEU A 67 15.21 -6.25 -9.30
CA LEU A 67 14.30 -7.31 -9.79
C LEU A 67 13.00 -6.77 -10.40
N VAL A 68 12.66 -5.52 -10.10
CA VAL A 68 11.40 -4.89 -10.51
C VAL A 68 11.73 -3.54 -11.13
N ASP A 69 11.21 -3.31 -12.33
CA ASP A 69 11.49 -2.10 -13.10
C ASP A 69 10.77 -0.88 -12.52
N ILE A 70 11.48 0.25 -12.51
CA ILE A 70 10.92 1.55 -12.16
C ILE A 70 10.62 2.29 -13.46
N THR A 71 9.35 2.57 -13.70
CA THR A 71 8.88 3.32 -14.88
C THR A 71 8.73 4.80 -14.56
N ASN A 72 8.87 5.65 -15.57
CA ASN A 72 8.51 7.06 -15.45
C ASN A 72 7.04 7.21 -15.88
N ILE A 73 6.24 7.85 -15.05
CA ILE A 73 4.85 8.20 -15.36
C ILE A 73 4.64 9.70 -15.10
N GLY A 74 3.48 10.23 -15.49
CA GLY A 74 3.10 11.62 -15.29
C GLY A 74 3.40 12.14 -13.87
N GLY A 75 4.35 13.07 -13.78
CA GLY A 75 4.73 13.75 -12.53
C GLY A 75 5.78 13.05 -11.66
N GLY A 76 6.22 11.83 -11.99
CA GLY A 76 7.15 11.09 -11.14
C GLY A 76 7.57 9.71 -11.64
N LYS A 77 7.86 8.82 -10.68
CA LYS A 77 8.29 7.45 -10.94
C LYS A 77 7.32 6.48 -10.31
N TYR A 78 7.12 5.34 -10.95
CA TYR A 78 6.25 4.28 -10.46
C TYR A 78 7.01 2.95 -10.45
N ILE A 79 6.66 2.09 -9.51
CA ILE A 79 7.12 0.71 -9.43
C ILE A 79 5.92 -0.18 -9.12
N HIS A 80 5.80 -1.27 -9.86
CA HIS A 80 4.75 -2.28 -9.67
C HIS A 80 5.35 -3.56 -9.12
N PHE A 81 5.08 -3.86 -7.85
CA PHE A 81 5.55 -5.09 -7.18
C PHE A 81 4.66 -6.30 -7.48
N GLY A 82 3.36 -6.06 -7.71
CA GLY A 82 2.38 -7.08 -8.04
C GLY A 82 1.60 -7.63 -6.83
N ILE A 83 0.29 -7.75 -7.00
CA ILE A 83 -0.66 -8.39 -6.09
C ILE A 83 -0.27 -9.86 -5.93
N SER A 84 -0.09 -10.59 -7.03
CA SER A 84 0.23 -12.02 -7.03
C SER A 84 1.52 -12.29 -6.26
N HIS A 85 2.54 -11.48 -6.51
CA HIS A 85 3.85 -11.62 -5.88
C HIS A 85 3.78 -11.36 -4.37
N GLY A 86 3.07 -10.30 -3.96
CA GLY A 86 2.85 -9.98 -2.56
C GLY A 86 2.01 -11.03 -1.82
N LEU A 87 0.94 -11.51 -2.45
CA LEU A 87 0.10 -12.59 -1.89
C LEU A 87 0.90 -13.87 -1.68
N LEU A 88 1.66 -14.33 -2.69
CA LEU A 88 2.52 -15.50 -2.56
C LEU A 88 3.55 -15.33 -1.45
N HIS A 89 4.10 -14.13 -1.26
CA HIS A 89 5.05 -13.86 -0.19
C HIS A 89 4.40 -13.96 1.21
N VAL A 90 3.21 -13.37 1.38
CA VAL A 90 2.52 -13.37 2.67
C VAL A 90 1.95 -14.76 3.00
N LEU A 91 1.35 -15.44 2.02
CA LEU A 91 0.71 -16.76 2.19
C LEU A 91 1.71 -17.86 2.55
N LYS A 92 2.98 -17.76 2.15
CA LYS A 92 4.05 -18.69 2.60
C LYS A 92 4.16 -18.81 4.11
N ASN A 93 3.79 -17.76 4.85
CA ASN A 93 3.88 -17.71 6.31
C ASN A 93 2.54 -18.03 7.00
N VAL A 94 1.50 -18.38 6.24
CA VAL A 94 0.17 -18.69 6.77
C VAL A 94 0.03 -20.21 6.82
N ALA A 95 -0.19 -20.77 8.01
CA ALA A 95 -0.57 -22.17 8.13
C ALA A 95 -1.95 -22.41 7.52
N SER A 96 -2.17 -23.58 6.93
CA SER A 96 -3.49 -24.02 6.45
C SER A 96 -4.08 -23.23 5.27
N VAL A 97 -3.25 -22.66 4.38
CA VAL A 97 -3.71 -22.05 3.11
C VAL A 97 -4.58 -23.01 2.30
N GLN A 98 -4.33 -24.31 2.41
CA GLN A 98 -5.10 -25.37 1.76
C GLN A 98 -6.60 -25.42 2.10
N ASN A 99 -7.02 -24.76 3.18
CA ASN A 99 -8.44 -24.68 3.55
C ASN A 99 -9.13 -23.43 2.97
N LEU A 100 -8.40 -22.57 2.25
CA LEU A 100 -8.95 -21.39 1.61
C LEU A 100 -9.40 -21.74 0.20
N HIS A 101 -10.60 -21.29 -0.15
CA HIS A 101 -11.10 -21.31 -1.53
C HIS A 101 -11.23 -19.91 -2.12
N VAL A 102 -11.42 -18.91 -1.26
CA VAL A 102 -11.60 -17.51 -1.63
C VAL A 102 -10.68 -16.65 -0.78
N LEU A 103 -9.99 -15.73 -1.44
CA LEU A 103 -9.18 -14.72 -0.78
C LEU A 103 -9.88 -13.37 -0.93
N GLU A 104 -10.35 -12.85 0.21
CA GLU A 104 -11.04 -11.55 0.27
C GLU A 104 -10.03 -10.43 0.47
N LEU A 105 -9.83 -9.64 -0.58
CA LEU A 105 -8.82 -8.59 -0.66
C LEU A 105 -9.39 -7.22 -0.27
N TRP A 106 -8.59 -6.48 0.48
CA TRP A 106 -8.77 -5.07 0.77
C TRP A 106 -7.60 -4.28 0.21
N PHE A 107 -7.90 -3.18 -0.46
CA PHE A 107 -6.87 -2.28 -0.96
C PHE A 107 -6.89 -0.96 -0.21
N ASN A 108 -5.73 -0.32 -0.12
CA ASN A 108 -5.63 1.06 0.34
C ASN A 108 -4.80 1.89 -0.64
N ILE A 109 -5.30 3.07 -0.99
CA ILE A 109 -4.63 4.01 -1.89
C ILE A 109 -4.68 5.39 -1.27
N ASP A 110 -3.52 5.95 -0.92
CA ASP A 110 -3.43 7.24 -0.25
C ASP A 110 -2.14 7.99 -0.62
N GLY A 111 -2.13 9.30 -0.43
CA GLY A 111 -0.98 10.16 -0.63
C GLY A 111 -0.28 10.53 0.68
N LEU A 112 0.98 10.14 0.82
CA LEU A 112 1.79 10.41 2.01
C LEU A 112 2.88 11.45 1.72
N PRO A 113 3.00 12.53 2.50
CA PRO A 113 4.11 13.45 2.38
C PRO A 113 5.41 12.79 2.87
N VAL A 114 6.45 12.78 2.04
CA VAL A 114 7.74 12.15 2.37
C VAL A 114 8.70 13.13 3.00
N ASP A 115 8.71 14.38 2.53
CA ASP A 115 9.58 15.41 3.05
C ASP A 115 8.92 16.78 3.08
N LYS A 116 9.50 17.68 3.88
CA LYS A 116 9.10 19.10 3.95
C LYS A 116 9.31 19.85 2.61
N LYS A 117 9.99 19.23 1.64
CA LYS A 117 10.24 19.78 0.31
C LYS A 117 9.13 19.42 -0.69
N GLY A 118 8.05 18.79 -0.20
CA GLY A 118 6.82 18.57 -0.93
C GLY A 118 6.76 17.25 -1.70
N LYS A 119 7.73 16.33 -1.57
CA LYS A 119 7.62 15.05 -2.27
C LYS A 119 6.50 14.21 -1.69
N SER A 120 5.75 13.57 -2.58
CA SER A 120 4.61 12.72 -2.24
C SER A 120 4.90 11.27 -2.64
N PHE A 121 4.48 10.35 -1.79
CA PHE A 121 4.53 8.92 -2.00
C PHE A 121 3.11 8.37 -2.01
N TRP A 122 2.74 7.64 -3.05
CA TRP A 122 1.39 7.12 -3.25
C TRP A 122 1.48 5.60 -3.40
N PRO A 123 1.34 4.84 -2.30
CA PRO A 123 1.29 3.39 -2.37
C PRO A 123 -0.12 2.91 -2.75
N ILE A 124 -0.15 1.80 -3.48
CA ILE A 124 -1.28 0.88 -3.55
C ILE A 124 -0.92 -0.27 -2.62
N LEU A 125 -1.64 -0.37 -1.52
CA LEU A 125 -1.47 -1.43 -0.53
C LEU A 125 -2.54 -2.49 -0.71
N CYS A 126 -2.20 -3.74 -0.43
CA CYS A 126 -3.15 -4.85 -0.37
C CYS A 126 -3.03 -5.56 0.97
N SER A 127 -4.17 -5.98 1.51
CA SER A 127 -4.30 -6.89 2.64
C SER A 127 -5.42 -7.88 2.32
N PHE A 128 -5.49 -8.96 3.09
CA PHE A 128 -6.56 -9.94 2.99
C PHE A 128 -7.04 -10.38 4.37
N LEU A 129 -8.29 -10.85 4.41
CA LEU A 129 -8.88 -11.42 5.60
C LEU A 129 -8.52 -12.91 5.71
N PHE A 130 -8.07 -13.33 6.88
CA PHE A 130 -7.86 -14.74 7.20
C PHE A 130 -8.20 -14.98 8.67
N GLU A 131 -9.07 -15.95 8.94
CA GLU A 131 -9.58 -16.25 10.29
C GLU A 131 -10.12 -14.98 11.00
N PHE A 132 -10.92 -14.19 10.28
CA PHE A 132 -11.51 -12.92 10.76
C PHE A 132 -10.48 -11.85 11.19
N LYS A 133 -9.22 -11.99 10.76
CA LYS A 133 -8.16 -11.00 11.01
C LYS A 133 -7.55 -10.52 9.71
N LEU A 134 -7.45 -9.20 9.55
CA LEU A 134 -6.68 -8.60 8.48
C LEU A 134 -5.20 -8.92 8.69
N LYS A 135 -4.56 -9.42 7.64
CA LYS A 135 -3.11 -9.62 7.64
C LYS A 135 -2.39 -8.29 7.42
N ASN A 136 -1.11 -8.26 7.77
CA ASN A 136 -0.29 -7.07 7.56
C ASN A 136 -0.33 -6.68 6.07
N PRO A 137 -0.58 -5.41 5.75
CA PRO A 137 -0.62 -4.97 4.37
C PRO A 137 0.76 -5.06 3.72
N PHE A 138 0.76 -5.30 2.41
CA PHE A 138 1.95 -5.27 1.57
C PHE A 138 1.76 -4.29 0.41
N ILE A 139 2.86 -3.81 -0.16
CA ILE A 139 2.83 -2.87 -1.28
C ILE A 139 2.64 -3.65 -2.57
N VAL A 140 1.62 -3.29 -3.34
CA VAL A 140 1.35 -3.77 -4.70
C VAL A 140 2.02 -2.86 -5.73
N GLY A 141 1.90 -1.56 -5.53
CA GLY A 141 2.51 -0.55 -6.40
C GLY A 141 2.85 0.69 -5.60
N ALA A 142 3.79 1.48 -6.09
CA ALA A 142 4.15 2.72 -5.43
C ALA A 142 4.58 3.78 -6.43
N TYR A 143 4.00 4.97 -6.29
CA TYR A 143 4.44 6.16 -6.99
C TYR A 143 5.24 7.07 -6.07
N PHE A 144 6.26 7.72 -6.63
CA PHE A 144 7.03 8.76 -5.97
C PHE A 144 7.25 9.96 -6.89
N GLY A 145 6.82 11.13 -6.45
CA GLY A 145 6.89 12.35 -7.25
C GLY A 145 6.82 13.62 -6.40
N LYS A 146 6.70 14.78 -7.07
CA LYS A 146 6.57 16.08 -6.40
C LYS A 146 5.18 16.33 -5.84
N LYS A 147 4.15 15.66 -6.34
CA LYS A 147 2.74 15.77 -5.92
C LYS A 147 2.11 14.40 -6.14
N LYS A 148 0.77 14.30 -6.13
CA LYS A 148 0.07 13.11 -6.65
C LYS A 148 0.42 12.82 -8.12
N PRO A 149 0.24 11.57 -8.60
CA PRO A 149 0.41 11.24 -10.01
C PRO A 149 -0.42 12.17 -10.89
N TYR A 150 0.12 12.59 -12.03
CA TYR A 150 -0.60 13.49 -12.94
C TYR A 150 -1.64 12.74 -13.76
N SER A 151 -1.32 11.50 -14.15
CA SER A 151 -2.24 10.59 -14.83
C SER A 151 -2.71 9.54 -13.84
N VAL A 152 -4.03 9.47 -13.60
CA VAL A 152 -4.63 8.39 -12.82
C VAL A 152 -4.55 7.05 -13.58
N GLU A 153 -4.63 7.13 -14.91
CA GLU A 153 -4.56 6.00 -15.84
C GLU A 153 -3.21 5.30 -15.68
N GLU A 154 -2.10 6.01 -15.94
CA GLU A 154 -0.75 5.42 -15.85
C GLU A 154 -0.42 4.90 -14.43
N TYR A 155 -1.05 5.47 -13.41
CA TYR A 155 -0.86 5.07 -12.02
C TYR A 155 -1.60 3.79 -11.65
N LEU A 156 -2.85 3.64 -12.10
CA LEU A 156 -3.71 2.51 -11.75
C LEU A 156 -3.66 1.37 -12.75
N GLN A 157 -3.27 1.60 -14.00
CA GLN A 157 -3.37 0.60 -15.06
C GLN A 157 -2.67 -0.72 -14.72
N PRO A 158 -1.41 -0.74 -14.24
CA PRO A 158 -0.75 -2.00 -13.87
C PRO A 158 -1.47 -2.76 -12.76
N PHE A 159 -2.10 -2.04 -11.83
CA PHE A 159 -2.91 -2.61 -10.76
C PHE A 159 -4.24 -3.18 -11.27
N VAL A 160 -4.93 -2.45 -12.14
CA VAL A 160 -6.22 -2.85 -12.74
C VAL A 160 -6.04 -4.10 -13.59
N GLU A 161 -5.03 -4.14 -14.45
CA GLU A 161 -4.75 -5.27 -15.34
C GLU A 161 -4.46 -6.56 -14.57
N GLU A 162 -3.57 -6.49 -13.57
CA GLU A 162 -3.24 -7.66 -12.74
C GLU A 162 -4.43 -8.13 -11.90
N LEU A 163 -5.18 -7.19 -11.31
CA LEU A 163 -6.35 -7.53 -10.51
C LEU A 163 -7.43 -8.22 -11.34
N ASN A 164 -7.71 -7.73 -12.55
CA ASN A 164 -8.64 -8.39 -13.48
C ASN A 164 -8.18 -9.79 -13.88
N HIS A 165 -6.88 -9.96 -14.15
CA HIS A 165 -6.33 -11.28 -14.43
C HIS A 165 -6.54 -12.24 -13.25
N LEU A 166 -6.31 -11.78 -12.03
CA LEU A 166 -6.51 -12.55 -10.80
C LEU A 166 -7.97 -12.84 -10.49
N LEU A 167 -8.89 -11.92 -10.79
CA LEU A 167 -10.33 -12.14 -10.65
C LEU A 167 -10.82 -13.22 -11.62
N ALA A 168 -10.29 -13.24 -12.85
CA ALA A 168 -10.68 -14.19 -13.88
C ALA A 168 -10.09 -15.60 -13.67
N HIS A 169 -8.83 -15.70 -13.22
CA HIS A 169 -8.09 -16.97 -13.19
C HIS A 169 -7.76 -17.47 -11.77
N GLY A 170 -7.98 -16.65 -10.75
CA GLY A 170 -7.55 -16.94 -9.38
C GLY A 170 -6.04 -16.85 -9.18
N LEU A 171 -5.60 -17.24 -7.98
CA LEU A 171 -4.20 -17.35 -7.58
C LEU A 171 -3.87 -18.80 -7.23
N THR A 172 -2.84 -19.37 -7.84
CA THR A 172 -2.35 -20.71 -7.50
C THR A 172 -1.27 -20.67 -6.43
N VAL A 173 -1.49 -21.35 -5.31
CA VAL A 173 -0.54 -21.49 -4.19
C VAL A 173 -0.38 -22.96 -3.86
N ASP A 174 0.84 -23.49 -3.96
CA ASP A 174 1.15 -24.90 -3.67
C ASP A 174 0.23 -25.92 -4.40
N GLY A 175 -0.18 -25.59 -5.63
CA GLY A 175 -1.08 -26.40 -6.46
C GLY A 175 -2.57 -26.20 -6.18
N ILE A 176 -2.93 -25.35 -5.23
CA ILE A 176 -4.32 -25.03 -4.87
C ILE A 176 -4.70 -23.70 -5.51
N SER A 177 -5.83 -23.67 -6.22
CA SER A 177 -6.36 -22.46 -6.83
C SER A 177 -7.28 -21.73 -5.86
N LEU A 178 -6.97 -20.46 -5.59
CA LEU A 178 -7.73 -19.55 -4.75
C LEU A 178 -8.46 -18.54 -5.62
N ASN A 179 -9.79 -18.47 -5.49
CA ASN A 179 -10.56 -17.42 -6.14
C ASN A 179 -10.32 -16.08 -5.43
N ILE A 180 -10.33 -14.99 -6.19
CA ILE A 180 -10.14 -13.64 -5.64
C ILE A 180 -11.49 -12.94 -5.53
N LYS A 181 -11.71 -12.27 -4.42
CA LYS A 181 -12.86 -11.39 -4.19
C LYS A 181 -12.38 -10.06 -3.64
N ILE A 182 -12.95 -8.97 -4.13
CA ILE A 182 -12.65 -7.62 -3.62
C ILE A 182 -13.70 -7.27 -2.57
N ASN A 183 -13.26 -6.92 -1.36
CA ASN A 183 -14.15 -6.40 -0.33
C ASN A 183 -14.22 -4.87 -0.34
N GLY A 184 -13.14 -4.19 -0.72
CA GLY A 184 -13.17 -2.75 -0.95
C GLY A 184 -11.82 -2.07 -1.15
N ILE A 185 -11.89 -0.79 -1.50
CA ILE A 185 -10.73 0.11 -1.63
C ILE A 185 -10.90 1.26 -0.63
N ILE A 186 -9.99 1.34 0.32
CA ILE A 186 -9.97 2.36 1.37
C ILE A 186 -9.06 3.51 0.93
N ALA A 187 -9.60 4.73 0.92
CA ALA A 187 -8.84 5.92 0.58
C ALA A 187 -9.44 7.13 1.34
N ASP A 188 -8.62 8.16 1.59
CA ASP A 188 -9.07 9.42 2.16
C ASP A 188 -9.86 10.25 1.11
N ALA A 189 -10.50 11.36 1.51
CA ALA A 189 -11.34 12.11 0.57
C ALA A 189 -10.59 12.65 -0.66
N PRO A 190 -9.39 13.27 -0.54
CA PRO A 190 -8.59 13.67 -1.69
C PRO A 190 -8.16 12.51 -2.61
N ALA A 191 -7.73 11.37 -2.05
CA ALA A 191 -7.31 10.21 -2.82
C ALA A 191 -8.51 9.52 -3.49
N ARG A 192 -9.66 9.39 -2.81
CA ARG A 192 -10.91 8.89 -3.39
C ARG A 192 -11.33 9.73 -4.58
N ALA A 193 -11.37 11.06 -4.44
CA ALA A 193 -11.73 11.95 -5.52
C ALA A 193 -10.81 11.77 -6.74
N PHE A 194 -9.50 11.58 -6.48
CA PHE A 194 -8.52 11.31 -7.52
C PHE A 194 -8.72 9.95 -8.19
N ILE A 195 -8.84 8.84 -7.46
CA ILE A 195 -8.96 7.51 -8.09
C ILE A 195 -10.32 7.30 -8.75
N LYS A 196 -11.39 7.90 -8.21
CA LYS A 196 -12.75 7.84 -8.78
C LYS A 196 -12.98 8.86 -9.89
N GLN A 197 -12.07 9.80 -10.10
CA GLN A 197 -12.23 10.90 -11.06
C GLN A 197 -13.52 11.69 -10.84
N ILE A 198 -13.75 12.10 -9.58
CA ILE A 198 -14.88 12.94 -9.16
C ILE A 198 -14.40 14.24 -8.54
N LYS A 199 -15.32 15.19 -8.37
CA LYS A 199 -15.05 16.43 -7.63
C LYS A 199 -14.63 16.14 -6.19
N GLY A 200 -13.69 16.93 -5.69
CA GLY A 200 -13.30 16.89 -4.28
C GLY A 200 -14.40 17.43 -3.37
N HIS A 201 -14.33 17.09 -2.08
CA HIS A 201 -15.31 17.40 -1.03
C HIS A 201 -15.75 18.88 -0.93
N SER A 202 -14.99 19.82 -1.51
CA SER A 202 -15.28 21.24 -1.51
C SER A 202 -15.91 21.76 -2.82
N GLY A 203 -16.53 20.89 -3.62
CA GLY A 203 -17.18 21.27 -4.89
C GLY A 203 -18.70 21.18 -4.84
N TYR A 204 -19.38 21.96 -5.69
CA TYR A 204 -20.78 21.73 -6.02
C TYR A 204 -20.97 20.33 -6.60
N PHE A 205 -21.98 19.60 -6.13
CA PHE A 205 -22.22 18.18 -6.44
C PHE A 205 -21.12 17.22 -5.96
N ALA A 206 -20.33 17.59 -4.95
CA ALA A 206 -19.25 16.74 -4.45
C ALA A 206 -19.70 15.54 -3.60
N CYS A 207 -20.95 15.51 -3.13
CA CYS A 207 -21.42 14.39 -2.34
C CYS A 207 -21.24 13.07 -3.10
N GLU A 208 -20.60 12.10 -2.47
CA GLU A 208 -20.35 10.78 -3.06
C GLU A 208 -21.53 9.82 -2.85
N LYS A 209 -22.52 10.19 -2.03
CA LYS A 209 -23.69 9.36 -1.69
C LYS A 209 -24.99 9.80 -2.35
N CYS A 210 -25.19 11.08 -2.64
CA CYS A 210 -26.40 11.59 -3.28
C CYS A 210 -26.10 12.64 -4.34
N THR A 211 -27.07 12.92 -5.20
CA THR A 211 -27.01 13.90 -6.29
C THR A 211 -27.24 15.34 -5.87
N GLU A 212 -27.21 15.62 -4.57
CA GLU A 212 -27.53 16.94 -4.04
C GLU A 212 -26.52 18.00 -4.51
N GLU A 213 -27.05 19.12 -5.00
CA GLU A 213 -26.25 20.31 -5.19
C GLU A 213 -25.96 20.93 -3.83
N SER A 214 -24.70 21.32 -3.62
CA SER A 214 -24.27 21.79 -2.32
C SER A 214 -24.40 23.32 -2.22
N ASP A 215 -24.92 23.84 -1.12
CA ASP A 215 -25.02 25.28 -0.89
C ASP A 215 -23.84 25.82 -0.10
N TYR A 216 -23.40 27.04 -0.41
CA TYR A 216 -22.40 27.73 0.40
C TYR A 216 -23.09 28.46 1.56
N LEU A 217 -23.16 27.81 2.71
CA LEU A 217 -23.79 28.32 3.92
C LEU A 217 -22.72 28.60 4.99
N SER A 218 -22.74 29.82 5.54
CA SER A 218 -21.93 30.21 6.71
C SER A 218 -20.42 29.93 6.58
N GLY A 219 -19.86 30.05 5.38
CA GLY A 219 -18.42 29.84 5.13
C GLY A 219 -18.02 28.38 4.87
N SER A 220 -18.99 27.48 4.72
CA SER A 220 -18.77 26.06 4.43
C SER A 220 -19.77 25.54 3.39
N ILE A 221 -19.41 24.48 2.69
CA ILE A 221 -20.33 23.77 1.81
C ILE A 221 -21.24 22.89 2.64
N SER A 222 -22.55 22.97 2.39
CA SER A 222 -23.61 22.26 3.11
C SER A 222 -24.56 21.55 2.13
N PHE A 223 -25.18 20.46 2.59
CA PHE A 223 -26.18 19.69 1.86
C PHE A 223 -27.49 19.71 2.65
N PRO A 224 -28.31 20.77 2.52
CA PRO A 224 -29.38 21.07 3.46
C PRO A 224 -30.69 20.31 3.21
N GLU A 225 -30.92 19.77 2.01
CA GLU A 225 -32.23 19.25 1.61
C GLU A 225 -32.41 17.78 1.99
N GLY A 226 -31.37 16.96 1.95
CA GLY A 226 -31.38 15.56 2.41
C GLY A 226 -32.37 14.62 1.69
N THR A 227 -33.03 15.10 0.64
CA THR A 227 -34.04 14.36 -0.17
C THR A 227 -33.51 13.97 -1.54
N ALA A 228 -32.24 14.29 -1.84
CA ALA A 228 -31.63 14.00 -3.11
C ALA A 228 -31.50 12.49 -3.38
N GLN A 229 -31.53 12.13 -4.66
CA GLN A 229 -31.40 10.75 -5.09
C GLN A 229 -30.05 10.17 -4.67
N LEU A 230 -30.06 8.97 -4.09
CA LEU A 230 -28.84 8.25 -3.76
C LEU A 230 -28.12 7.79 -5.02
N ARG A 231 -26.79 7.90 -5.02
CA ARG A 231 -25.93 7.34 -6.05
C ARG A 231 -25.93 5.82 -5.93
N THR A 232 -26.00 5.15 -7.07
CA THR A 232 -25.81 3.71 -7.23
C THR A 232 -24.59 3.44 -8.09
N ASP A 233 -24.04 2.22 -8.03
CA ASP A 233 -22.94 1.83 -8.91
C ASP A 233 -23.32 2.02 -10.40
N GLU A 234 -24.56 1.70 -10.77
CA GLU A 234 -25.10 1.92 -12.12
C GLU A 234 -25.13 3.40 -12.50
N SER A 235 -25.65 4.27 -11.62
CA SER A 235 -25.69 5.71 -11.88
C SER A 235 -24.29 6.32 -12.07
N PHE A 236 -23.28 5.75 -11.38
CA PHE A 236 -21.90 6.17 -11.47
C PHE A 236 -21.26 5.72 -12.79
N VAL A 237 -21.49 4.46 -13.20
CA VAL A 237 -21.03 3.92 -14.50
C VAL A 237 -21.60 4.74 -15.66
N LEU A 238 -22.90 5.03 -15.61
CA LEU A 238 -23.61 5.82 -16.62
C LEU A 238 -23.29 7.32 -16.53
N ARG A 239 -22.65 7.77 -15.44
CA ARG A 239 -22.31 9.17 -15.15
C ARG A 239 -23.51 10.11 -15.26
N LEU A 240 -24.66 9.71 -14.69
CA LEU A 240 -25.94 10.45 -14.81
C LEU A 240 -25.91 11.87 -14.25
N ASN A 241 -24.96 12.18 -13.36
CA ASN A 241 -24.71 13.53 -12.83
C ASN A 241 -23.35 14.00 -13.32
N GLU A 242 -23.30 14.56 -14.53
CA GLU A 242 -22.06 14.93 -15.23
C GLU A 242 -21.17 15.86 -14.39
N GLU A 243 -21.76 16.78 -13.64
CA GLU A 243 -21.06 17.75 -12.80
C GLU A 243 -20.31 17.09 -11.65
N HIS A 244 -20.68 15.88 -11.22
CA HIS A 244 -19.94 15.15 -10.19
C HIS A 244 -18.60 14.62 -10.71
N HIS A 245 -18.51 14.33 -12.01
CA HIS A 245 -17.37 13.66 -12.62
C HIS A 245 -16.37 14.67 -13.21
N VAL A 246 -15.09 14.41 -13.04
CA VAL A 246 -13.99 15.18 -13.67
C VAL A 246 -13.24 14.38 -14.73
N GLY A 247 -13.57 13.09 -14.88
CA GLY A 247 -12.96 12.16 -15.83
C GLY A 247 -13.60 10.79 -15.75
N VAL A 248 -12.98 9.81 -16.40
CA VAL A 248 -13.36 8.38 -16.31
C VAL A 248 -12.35 7.69 -15.39
N SER A 249 -12.84 6.98 -14.38
CA SER A 249 -11.97 6.22 -13.48
C SER A 249 -11.51 4.91 -14.14
N PRO A 250 -10.20 4.60 -14.13
CA PRO A 250 -9.69 3.30 -14.57
C PRO A 250 -10.23 2.14 -13.73
N LEU A 251 -10.67 2.41 -12.50
CA LEU A 251 -11.25 1.39 -11.63
C LEU A 251 -12.58 0.82 -12.16
N LEU A 252 -13.25 1.52 -13.11
CA LEU A 252 -14.45 1.00 -13.78
C LEU A 252 -14.15 -0.23 -14.64
N GLU A 253 -12.89 -0.46 -15.02
CA GLU A 253 -12.49 -1.64 -15.78
C GLU A 253 -12.39 -2.90 -14.91
N ILE A 254 -12.38 -2.75 -13.57
CA ILE A 254 -12.28 -3.88 -12.65
C ILE A 254 -13.62 -4.62 -12.60
N SER A 255 -13.60 -5.88 -13.03
CA SER A 255 -14.79 -6.72 -13.10
C SER A 255 -15.41 -6.93 -11.71
N GLY A 256 -16.68 -6.56 -11.57
CA GLY A 256 -17.44 -6.76 -10.32
C GLY A 256 -17.13 -5.74 -9.21
N LEU A 257 -16.40 -4.66 -9.49
CA LEU A 257 -16.14 -3.60 -8.51
C LEU A 257 -17.15 -2.45 -8.64
N GLY A 258 -17.97 -2.23 -7.61
CA GLY A 258 -18.83 -1.06 -7.51
C GLY A 258 -18.11 0.15 -6.88
N LEU A 259 -18.00 1.27 -7.59
CA LEU A 259 -17.29 2.46 -7.05
C LEU A 259 -18.09 3.26 -6.02
N VAL A 260 -19.38 2.98 -5.86
CA VAL A 260 -20.22 3.53 -4.80
C VAL A 260 -20.32 2.56 -3.62
N SER A 261 -20.43 1.26 -3.89
CA SER A 261 -20.62 0.22 -2.87
C SER A 261 -19.31 -0.29 -2.24
N CYS A 262 -18.21 -0.40 -3.00
CA CYS A 262 -16.94 -0.97 -2.55
C CYS A 262 -15.87 0.06 -2.13
N ILE A 263 -16.14 1.36 -2.27
CA ILE A 263 -15.25 2.43 -1.78
C ILE A 263 -15.96 3.13 -0.62
N PRO A 264 -15.72 2.67 0.63
CA PRO A 264 -16.38 3.25 1.79
C PRO A 264 -15.94 4.70 1.99
N LEU A 265 -16.87 5.50 2.51
CA LEU A 265 -16.56 6.81 3.02
C LEU A 265 -16.12 6.67 4.47
N ASP A 266 -15.12 7.45 4.85
CA ASP A 266 -14.79 7.62 6.26
C ASP A 266 -15.96 8.34 6.94
N TYR A 267 -16.46 7.76 8.03
CA TYR A 267 -17.58 8.31 8.81
C TYR A 267 -17.29 9.73 9.33
N MET A 268 -16.00 10.04 9.56
CA MET A 268 -15.57 11.39 9.97
C MET A 268 -15.64 12.42 8.84
N HIS A 269 -15.78 11.96 7.60
CA HIS A 269 -15.80 12.76 6.39
C HIS A 269 -17.13 12.57 5.61
N LEU A 270 -18.18 12.11 6.29
CA LEU A 270 -19.54 12.11 5.76
C LEU A 270 -20.09 13.54 5.77
N CYS A 271 -20.74 13.92 4.67
CA CYS A 271 -21.54 15.14 4.57
C CYS A 271 -22.75 15.09 5.50
#